data_AF-M7XCU3-F1
#
_entry.id   AF-M7XCU3-F1
#
_cell.length_a   1.000
_cell.length_b   1.000
_cell.length_c   1.000
_cell.angle_alpha   90.00
_cell.angle_beta   90.00
_cell.angle_gamma   90.00
#
_symmetry.space_group_name_H-M   'P 1'
#
loop_
_entity.id
_entity.type
_entity.pdbx_description
1 polymer ?
#
loop_
_entity_poly.entity_id
_entity_poly.type
_entity_poly.pdbx_seq_one_letter_code
_entity_poly.pdbx_strand_id
1 'polypeptide(L)'
;MTFAKETRLYQADSSLENELFQEIEIRFQPNWEIRMSWEKDSIRNKALFDGKRIRYWLGENEIQNADFLKSKKRDLDAAGYVMTKPFDLLEGEKQLEYLGLKRLPDGKEYESVQVIDGLPETGNLDVWVYYFDPSDSRLMAYSVKTSDHTSLVMNGDFELFEGLLFPKSRISYRLQENGQIEYLRAEYRYADFNVKLRKTP
;
A
#
# COMPACT_ATOMS: atom_id res chain seq x y z
N MET A 1 13.75 -0.33 -8.79
CA MET A 1 13.81 -0.10 -7.34
C MET A 1 13.67 -1.45 -6.65
N THR A 2 14.44 -1.70 -5.60
CA THR A 2 14.27 -2.87 -4.72
C THR A 2 14.14 -2.41 -3.28
N PHE A 3 13.42 -3.16 -2.46
CA PHE A 3 13.30 -2.96 -1.02
C PHE A 3 12.80 -4.24 -0.34
N ALA A 4 13.09 -4.35 0.96
CA ALA A 4 12.49 -5.35 1.83
C ALA A 4 11.26 -4.78 2.53
N LYS A 5 10.27 -5.63 2.79
CA LYS A 5 9.05 -5.30 3.52
C LYS A 5 8.75 -6.38 4.55
N GLU A 6 8.65 -5.98 5.81
CA GLU A 6 8.08 -6.78 6.89
C GLU A 6 6.62 -6.35 7.08
N THR A 7 5.73 -7.33 7.26
CA THR A 7 4.32 -7.11 7.60
C THR A 7 3.97 -7.97 8.81
N ARG A 8 3.45 -7.35 9.86
CA ARG A 8 2.83 -8.03 11.00
C ARG A 8 1.33 -7.76 10.97
N LEU A 9 0.54 -8.82 11.02
CA LEU A 9 -0.92 -8.75 11.08
C LEU A 9 -1.38 -9.17 12.47
N TYR A 10 -2.36 -8.45 13.01
CA TYR A 10 -2.87 -8.66 14.35
C TYR A 10 -4.37 -8.90 14.34
N GLN A 11 -4.83 -9.81 15.18
CA GLN A 11 -6.24 -10.01 15.47
C GLN A 11 -6.78 -8.87 16.34
N ALA A 12 -8.11 -8.81 16.49
CA ALA A 12 -8.77 -7.80 17.33
C ALA A 12 -8.36 -7.86 18.81
N ASP A 13 -7.97 -9.03 19.32
CA ASP A 13 -7.43 -9.21 20.67
C ASP A 13 -5.94 -8.83 20.80
N SER A 14 -5.37 -8.21 19.76
CA SER A 14 -3.95 -7.84 19.64
C SER A 14 -2.97 -9.02 19.55
N SER A 15 -3.44 -10.26 19.41
CA SER A 15 -2.56 -11.40 19.12
C SER A 15 -2.00 -11.33 17.70
N LEU A 16 -0.76 -11.79 17.52
CA LEU A 16 -0.12 -11.87 16.20
C LEU A 16 -0.79 -12.96 15.37
N GLU A 17 -1.42 -12.58 14.26
CA GLU A 17 -2.03 -13.51 13.30
C GLU A 17 -0.98 -14.08 12.34
N ASN A 18 -0.12 -13.22 11.80
CA ASN A 18 0.85 -13.58 10.79
C ASN A 18 1.98 -12.57 10.73
N GLU A 19 3.18 -13.04 10.40
CA GLU A 19 4.35 -12.23 10.11
C GLU A 19 4.94 -12.67 8.76
N LEU A 20 5.27 -11.70 7.91
CA LEU A 20 5.72 -11.96 6.56
C LEU A 20 6.84 -10.99 6.16
N PHE A 21 7.94 -11.57 5.67
CA PHE A 21 9.08 -10.85 5.11
C PHE A 21 9.09 -11.03 3.59
N GLN A 22 9.13 -9.92 2.86
CA GLN A 22 9.02 -9.90 1.40
C GLN A 22 10.15 -9.06 0.80
N GLU A 23 10.78 -9.57 -0.24
CA GLU A 23 11.65 -8.82 -1.13
C GLU A 23 10.82 -8.34 -2.32
N ILE A 24 10.85 -7.04 -2.60
CA ILE A 24 10.06 -6.44 -3.66
C ILE A 24 10.99 -5.72 -4.64
N GLU A 25 10.76 -5.94 -5.93
CA GLU A 25 11.41 -5.22 -7.02
C GLU A 25 10.34 -4.58 -7.91
N ILE A 26 10.44 -3.27 -8.12
CA ILE A 26 9.57 -2.50 -9.00
C ILE A 26 10.41 -1.90 -10.13
N ARG A 27 9.96 -2.12 -11.37
CA ARG A 27 10.43 -1.40 -12.54
C ARG A 27 9.32 -0.48 -13.03
N PHE A 28 9.57 0.82 -12.99
CA PHE A 28 8.60 1.82 -13.44
C PHE A 28 8.60 2.02 -14.97
N GLN A 29 9.76 1.85 -15.60
CA GLN A 29 9.99 2.08 -17.03
C GLN A 29 10.89 0.98 -17.62
N PRO A 30 10.71 0.58 -18.89
CA PRO A 30 9.73 1.09 -19.86
C PRO A 30 8.30 0.56 -19.63
N ASN A 31 8.15 -0.50 -18.83
CA ASN A 31 6.85 -1.05 -18.44
C ASN A 31 6.79 -1.10 -16.92
N TRP A 32 5.59 -0.91 -16.37
CA TRP A 32 5.29 -1.18 -14.97
C TRP A 32 5.38 -2.68 -14.70
N GLU A 33 6.41 -3.09 -13.96
CA GLU A 33 6.60 -4.47 -13.54
C GLU A 33 6.89 -4.52 -12.06
N ILE A 34 6.36 -5.54 -11.42
CA ILE A 34 6.60 -5.77 -10.00
C ILE A 34 6.81 -7.25 -9.74
N ARG A 35 7.85 -7.53 -8.97
CA ARG A 35 8.19 -8.85 -8.47
C ARG A 35 8.18 -8.82 -6.96
N MET A 36 7.66 -9.87 -6.37
CA MET A 36 7.64 -10.07 -4.93
C MET A 36 8.05 -11.50 -4.63
N SER A 37 9.01 -11.69 -3.74
CA SER A 37 9.43 -13.00 -3.25
C SER A 37 9.44 -13.05 -1.73
N TRP A 38 9.08 -14.21 -1.20
CA TRP A 38 9.11 -14.49 0.23
C TRP A 38 9.31 -15.99 0.45
N GLU A 39 9.70 -16.36 1.65
CA GLU A 39 9.72 -17.76 2.08
C GLU A 39 8.58 -17.99 3.06
N LYS A 40 7.89 -19.12 2.91
CA LYS A 40 6.90 -19.60 3.87
C LYS A 40 7.03 -21.11 3.98
N ASP A 41 7.16 -21.62 5.19
CA ASP A 41 7.31 -23.06 5.47
C ASP A 41 8.47 -23.69 4.67
N SER A 42 9.62 -22.98 4.58
CA SER A 42 10.79 -23.36 3.76
C SER A 42 10.54 -23.45 2.25
N ILE A 43 9.38 -22.98 1.76
CA ILE A 43 9.06 -22.94 0.35
C ILE A 43 9.16 -21.51 -0.15
N ARG A 44 9.99 -21.31 -1.18
CA ARG A 44 10.10 -20.02 -1.85
C ARG A 44 8.85 -19.74 -2.68
N ASN A 45 8.25 -18.59 -2.44
CA ASN A 45 7.14 -18.07 -3.21
C ASN A 45 7.63 -16.91 -4.07
N LYS A 46 7.10 -16.80 -5.29
CA LYS A 46 7.42 -15.70 -6.20
C LYS A 46 6.19 -15.29 -6.99
N ALA A 47 5.85 -14.01 -6.95
CA ALA A 47 4.85 -13.40 -7.82
C ALA A 47 5.54 -12.41 -8.76
N LEU A 48 5.11 -12.36 -10.03
CA LEU A 48 5.61 -11.44 -11.04
C LEU A 48 4.47 -10.93 -11.90
N PHE A 49 4.31 -9.61 -11.96
CA PHE A 49 3.54 -8.93 -12.99
C PHE A 49 4.50 -8.28 -13.99
N ASP A 50 4.38 -8.64 -15.27
CA ASP A 50 5.27 -8.19 -16.35
C ASP A 50 4.69 -7.02 -17.18
N GLY A 51 3.73 -6.28 -16.60
CA GLY A 51 2.99 -5.22 -17.30
C GLY A 51 1.79 -5.73 -18.09
N LYS A 52 1.66 -7.06 -18.30
CA LYS A 52 0.54 -7.64 -19.05
C LYS A 52 -0.13 -8.78 -18.29
N ARG A 53 0.65 -9.66 -17.66
CA ARG A 53 0.12 -10.85 -16.97
C ARG A 53 0.83 -11.08 -15.64
N ILE A 54 0.08 -11.69 -14.74
CA ILE A 54 0.58 -12.20 -13.47
C ILE A 54 1.06 -13.64 -13.65
N ARG A 55 2.18 -13.99 -13.03
CA ARG A 55 2.68 -15.36 -12.87
C ARG A 55 3.07 -15.59 -11.42
N TYR A 56 2.94 -16.84 -10.99
CA TYR A 56 3.23 -17.24 -9.63
C TYR A 56 3.92 -18.59 -9.56
N TRP A 57 4.93 -18.70 -8.70
CA TRP A 57 5.61 -19.96 -8.41
C TRP A 57 5.58 -20.29 -6.91
N LEU A 58 5.31 -21.56 -6.62
CA LEU A 58 5.47 -22.20 -5.32
C LEU A 58 6.61 -23.23 -5.43
N GLY A 59 7.79 -22.87 -4.91
CA GLY A 59 9.03 -23.57 -5.24
C GLY A 59 9.31 -23.48 -6.74
N GLU A 60 9.43 -24.63 -7.39
CA GLU A 60 9.64 -24.73 -8.84
C GLU A 60 8.33 -24.81 -9.65
N ASN A 61 7.19 -24.99 -8.97
CA ASN A 61 5.90 -25.20 -9.64
C ASN A 61 5.21 -23.87 -9.95
N GLU A 62 4.86 -23.65 -11.23
CA GLU A 62 4.02 -22.53 -11.63
C GLU A 62 2.54 -22.83 -11.34
N ILE A 63 1.87 -21.90 -10.65
CA ILE A 63 0.44 -22.01 -10.32
C ILE A 63 -0.37 -21.25 -11.36
N GLN A 64 -1.33 -21.93 -12.00
CA GLN A 64 -2.11 -21.37 -13.11
C GLN A 64 -3.57 -21.03 -12.75
N ASN A 65 -4.00 -21.30 -11.51
CA ASN A 65 -5.37 -21.00 -11.08
C ASN A 65 -5.67 -19.49 -11.18
N ALA A 66 -6.68 -19.13 -11.98
CA ALA A 66 -6.94 -17.74 -12.33
C ALA A 66 -7.37 -16.87 -11.13
N ASP A 67 -8.23 -17.37 -10.25
CA ASP A 67 -8.69 -16.62 -9.07
C ASP A 67 -7.56 -16.39 -8.07
N PHE A 68 -6.73 -17.41 -7.86
CA PHE A 68 -5.52 -17.30 -7.06
C PHE A 68 -4.57 -16.26 -7.63
N LEU A 69 -4.31 -16.30 -8.94
CA LEU A 69 -3.47 -15.33 -9.64
C LEU A 69 -4.03 -13.91 -9.57
N LYS A 70 -5.35 -13.74 -9.70
CA LYS A 70 -6.04 -12.44 -9.51
C LYS A 70 -5.83 -11.92 -8.10
N SER A 71 -5.90 -12.80 -7.09
CA SER A 71 -5.62 -12.42 -5.71
C SER A 71 -4.16 -11.97 -5.53
N LYS A 72 -3.20 -12.73 -6.09
CA LYS A 72 -1.77 -12.35 -6.03
C LYS A 72 -1.45 -11.07 -6.79
N LYS A 73 -2.19 -10.76 -7.86
CA LYS A 73 -2.09 -9.47 -8.54
C LYS A 73 -2.51 -8.31 -7.61
N ARG A 74 -3.57 -8.47 -6.82
CA ARG A 74 -3.96 -7.46 -5.81
C ARG A 74 -2.88 -7.27 -4.74
N ASP A 75 -2.22 -8.35 -4.30
CA ASP A 75 -1.10 -8.25 -3.36
C ASP A 75 0.06 -7.41 -3.94
N LEU A 76 0.39 -7.61 -5.22
CA LEU A 76 1.40 -6.81 -5.92
C LEU A 76 0.95 -5.35 -6.10
N ASP A 77 -0.31 -5.11 -6.44
CA ASP A 77 -0.83 -3.75 -6.59
C ASP A 77 -0.78 -2.99 -5.27
N ALA A 78 -1.11 -3.64 -4.16
CA ALA A 78 -0.98 -3.06 -2.83
C ALA A 78 0.49 -2.76 -2.47
N ALA A 79 1.44 -3.60 -2.88
CA ALA A 79 2.87 -3.33 -2.69
C ALA A 79 3.36 -2.14 -3.54
N GLY A 80 2.87 -2.03 -4.78
CA GLY A 80 3.17 -0.92 -5.68
C GLY A 80 2.55 0.40 -5.22
N TYR A 81 1.31 0.35 -4.72
CA TYR A 81 0.53 1.51 -4.24
C TYR A 81 1.32 2.37 -3.26
N VAL A 82 2.02 1.74 -2.30
CA VAL A 82 2.82 2.45 -1.28
C VAL A 82 3.90 3.33 -1.89
N MET A 83 4.40 2.93 -3.06
CA MET A 83 5.51 3.58 -3.75
C MET A 83 5.04 4.58 -4.81
N THR A 84 3.79 4.48 -5.27
CA THR A 84 3.21 5.36 -6.30
C THR A 84 2.35 6.46 -5.71
N LYS A 85 1.87 6.34 -4.47
CA LYS A 85 1.15 7.42 -3.78
C LYS A 85 2.10 8.48 -3.21
N PRO A 86 1.72 9.76 -3.24
CA PRO A 86 0.46 10.30 -3.78
C PRO A 86 0.51 10.62 -5.29
N PHE A 87 1.60 10.33 -5.99
CA PHE A 87 1.80 10.77 -7.39
C PHE A 87 0.72 10.31 -8.35
N ASP A 88 0.18 9.10 -8.16
CA ASP A 88 -0.90 8.61 -9.03
C ASP A 88 -2.17 9.46 -8.93
N LEU A 89 -2.35 10.30 -7.90
CA LEU A 89 -3.51 11.19 -7.76
C LEU A 89 -3.54 12.26 -8.86
N LEU A 90 -2.40 12.48 -9.52
CA LEU A 90 -2.25 13.38 -10.66
C LEU A 90 -2.64 12.71 -11.99
N GLU A 91 -2.89 11.40 -11.99
CA GLU A 91 -3.21 10.64 -13.19
C GLU A 91 -4.72 10.43 -13.36
N GLY A 92 -5.19 10.64 -14.60
CA GLY A 92 -6.58 10.39 -14.99
C GLY A 92 -7.59 11.42 -14.47
N GLU A 93 -8.86 11.19 -14.81
CA GLU A 93 -9.98 11.99 -14.30
C GLU A 93 -10.43 11.45 -12.94
N LYS A 94 -9.72 11.84 -11.86
CA LYS A 94 -10.11 11.50 -10.48
C LYS A 94 -10.99 12.59 -9.89
N GLN A 95 -12.06 12.19 -9.21
CA GLN A 95 -12.90 13.12 -8.44
C GLN A 95 -12.23 13.38 -7.10
N LEU A 96 -11.68 14.59 -6.95
CA LEU A 96 -11.01 15.05 -5.75
C LEU A 96 -11.87 16.08 -5.02
N GLU A 97 -12.08 15.89 -3.71
CA GLU A 97 -12.79 16.85 -2.86
C GLU A 97 -11.92 17.22 -1.66
N TYR A 98 -11.69 18.51 -1.46
CA TYR A 98 -10.96 18.99 -0.29
C TYR A 98 -11.90 19.12 0.90
N LEU A 99 -11.58 18.42 1.99
CA LEU A 99 -12.41 18.32 3.19
C LEU A 99 -11.95 19.23 4.34
N GLY A 100 -10.91 20.04 4.12
CA GLY A 100 -10.27 20.86 5.15
C GLY A 100 -9.41 20.06 6.14
N LEU A 101 -9.06 20.70 7.25
CA LEU A 101 -8.30 20.08 8.33
C LEU A 101 -9.13 19.01 9.05
N LYS A 102 -8.53 17.84 9.25
CA LYS A 102 -9.09 16.76 10.08
C LYS A 102 -8.10 16.34 11.14
N ARG A 103 -8.61 16.16 12.36
CA ARG A 103 -7.83 15.62 13.48
C ARG A 103 -7.79 14.09 13.41
N LEU A 104 -6.60 13.51 13.48
CA LEU A 104 -6.40 12.06 13.52
C LEU A 104 -6.14 11.56 14.95
N PRO A 105 -6.14 10.23 15.19
CA PRO A 105 -5.97 9.66 16.53
C PRO A 105 -4.65 9.99 17.24
N ASP A 106 -3.64 10.43 16.50
CA ASP A 106 -2.38 10.96 17.06
C ASP A 106 -2.52 12.38 17.66
N GLY A 107 -3.72 12.96 17.59
CA GLY A 107 -4.05 14.28 18.12
C GLY A 107 -3.67 15.45 17.20
N LYS A 108 -3.08 15.18 16.03
CA LYS A 108 -2.65 16.20 15.06
C LYS A 108 -3.71 16.45 14.00
N GLU A 109 -3.62 17.61 13.35
CA GLU A 109 -4.51 18.03 12.27
C GLU A 109 -3.79 17.98 10.92
N TYR A 110 -4.50 17.50 9.91
CA TYR A 110 -3.96 17.25 8.57
C TYR A 110 -4.90 17.76 7.49
N GLU A 111 -4.33 18.25 6.39
CA GLU A 111 -5.09 18.64 5.20
C GLU A 111 -5.66 17.41 4.52
N SER A 112 -6.97 17.40 4.27
CA SER A 112 -7.67 16.18 3.88
C SER A 112 -8.25 16.27 2.48
N VAL A 113 -7.93 15.30 1.62
CA VAL A 113 -8.46 15.20 0.26
C VAL A 113 -9.13 13.85 0.07
N GLN A 114 -10.42 13.86 -0.25
CA GLN A 114 -11.19 12.67 -0.59
C GLN A 114 -11.03 12.33 -2.06
N VAL A 115 -10.97 11.03 -2.35
CA VAL A 115 -10.96 10.45 -3.69
C VAL A 115 -11.93 9.29 -3.70
N ILE A 116 -12.85 9.30 -4.65
CA ILE A 116 -13.78 8.19 -4.88
C ILE A 116 -13.18 7.31 -5.98
N ASP A 117 -12.94 6.04 -5.66
CA ASP A 117 -12.49 5.02 -6.61
C ASP A 117 -13.59 3.98 -6.82
N GLY A 118 -13.74 3.50 -8.06
CA GLY A 118 -14.80 2.56 -8.47
C GLY A 118 -15.93 3.17 -9.31
N LEU A 119 -16.84 2.29 -9.76
CA LEU A 119 -17.98 2.66 -10.60
C LEU A 119 -19.26 2.71 -9.76
N PRO A 120 -19.90 3.90 -9.60
CA PRO A 120 -21.10 4.05 -8.76
C PRO A 120 -22.23 3.08 -9.12
N GLU A 121 -22.38 2.78 -10.40
CA GLU A 121 -23.36 1.84 -10.95
C GLU A 121 -23.15 0.38 -10.53
N THR A 122 -21.97 0.02 -10.02
CA THR A 122 -21.67 -1.34 -9.53
C THR A 122 -21.78 -1.47 -8.01
N GLY A 123 -21.98 -0.37 -7.29
CA GLY A 123 -22.03 -0.34 -5.82
C GLY A 123 -20.69 -0.61 -5.11
N ASN A 124 -19.63 -0.95 -5.86
CA ASN A 124 -18.28 -1.14 -5.35
C ASN A 124 -17.52 0.17 -5.42
N LEU A 125 -17.76 1.04 -4.44
CA LEU A 125 -17.04 2.29 -4.28
C LEU A 125 -16.12 2.20 -3.08
N ASP A 126 -14.82 2.39 -3.33
CA ASP A 126 -13.85 2.60 -2.27
C ASP A 126 -13.68 4.11 -2.09
N VAL A 127 -14.01 4.61 -0.90
CA VAL A 127 -13.84 6.03 -0.57
C VAL A 127 -12.52 6.19 0.18
N TRP A 128 -11.58 6.86 -0.47
CA TRP A 128 -10.27 7.16 0.09
C TRP A 128 -10.24 8.59 0.61
N VAL A 129 -9.58 8.82 1.74
CA VAL A 129 -9.21 10.16 2.21
C VAL A 129 -7.73 10.18 2.50
N TYR A 130 -6.99 11.05 1.83
CA TYR A 130 -5.56 11.27 2.04
C TYR A 130 -5.35 12.45 2.97
N TYR A 131 -4.41 12.30 3.91
CA TYR A 131 -4.11 13.28 4.94
C TYR A 131 -2.67 13.77 4.77
N PHE A 132 -2.52 15.06 4.49
CA PHE A 132 -1.23 15.70 4.23
C PHE A 132 -0.82 16.59 5.41
N ASP A 133 0.47 16.59 5.73
CA ASP A 133 1.03 17.52 6.70
C ASP A 133 0.88 18.96 6.18
N PRO A 134 0.27 19.89 6.94
CA PRO A 134 0.04 21.25 6.48
C PRO A 134 1.34 22.06 6.29
N SER A 135 2.47 21.63 6.86
CA SER A 135 3.73 22.35 6.78
C SER A 135 4.54 22.05 5.51
N ASP A 136 4.50 20.80 5.03
CA ASP A 136 5.31 20.35 3.89
C ASP A 136 4.54 19.51 2.85
N SER A 137 3.22 19.38 3.00
CA SER A 137 2.32 18.62 2.11
C SER A 137 2.70 17.13 1.95
N ARG A 138 3.44 16.56 2.91
CA ARG A 138 3.77 15.13 2.91
C ARG A 138 2.54 14.29 3.23
N LEU A 139 2.39 13.16 2.53
CA LEU A 139 1.32 12.21 2.83
C LEU A 139 1.59 11.48 4.16
N MET A 140 0.86 11.86 5.20
CA MET A 140 1.03 11.35 6.57
C MET A 140 0.11 10.18 6.88
N ALA A 141 -1.08 10.13 6.26
CA ALA A 141 -1.98 9.01 6.41
C ALA A 141 -2.94 8.90 5.22
N TYR A 142 -3.66 7.79 5.14
CA TYR A 142 -4.90 7.72 4.40
C TYR A 142 -5.91 6.85 5.14
N SER A 143 -7.20 7.13 4.94
CA SER A 143 -8.27 6.20 5.28
C SER A 143 -8.91 5.66 4.01
N VAL A 144 -9.42 4.44 4.09
CA VAL A 144 -10.19 3.83 3.01
C VAL A 144 -11.41 3.16 3.62
N LYS A 145 -12.58 3.51 3.10
CA LYS A 145 -13.83 2.81 3.36
C LYS A 145 -14.14 1.94 2.16
N THR A 146 -14.07 0.63 2.36
CA THR A 146 -14.48 -0.41 1.41
C THR A 146 -15.88 -0.88 1.77
N SER A 147 -16.43 -1.83 0.99
CA SER A 147 -17.78 -2.40 1.26
C SER A 147 -17.89 -3.13 2.60
N ASP A 148 -16.78 -3.62 3.14
CA ASP A 148 -16.73 -4.48 4.33
C ASP A 148 -16.20 -3.77 5.57
N HIS A 149 -15.37 -2.74 5.44
CA HIS A 149 -14.77 -2.07 6.60
C HIS A 149 -14.20 -0.68 6.28
N THR A 150 -13.73 0.01 7.33
CA THR A 150 -12.89 1.20 7.19
C THR A 150 -11.52 0.96 7.83
N SER A 151 -10.46 1.32 7.11
CA SER A 151 -9.09 1.28 7.62
C SER A 151 -8.49 2.68 7.66
N LEU A 152 -7.69 2.97 8.67
CA LEU A 152 -6.79 4.14 8.73
C LEU A 152 -5.36 3.65 8.70
N VAL A 153 -4.56 4.11 7.74
CA VAL A 153 -3.14 3.80 7.66
C VAL A 153 -2.34 5.07 7.86
N MET A 154 -1.48 5.07 8.88
CA MET A 154 -0.61 6.19 9.23
C MET A 154 0.84 5.85 8.88
N ASN A 155 1.53 6.77 8.22
CA ASN A 155 2.96 6.69 7.97
C ASN A 155 3.70 7.27 9.19
N GLY A 156 4.65 6.50 9.74
CA GLY A 156 5.44 6.90 10.90
C GLY A 156 6.73 7.59 10.46
N ASP A 157 7.71 6.77 10.12
CA ASP A 157 9.03 7.22 9.69
C ASP A 157 9.14 7.26 8.17
N PHE A 158 10.07 8.07 7.68
CA PHE A 158 10.38 8.21 6.27
C PHE A 158 11.87 8.08 6.02
N GLU A 159 12.21 7.66 4.81
CA GLU A 159 13.58 7.58 4.33
C GLU A 159 13.70 8.37 3.02
N LEU A 160 14.66 9.30 2.98
CA LEU A 160 14.99 10.05 1.78
C LEU A 160 16.09 9.30 1.03
N PHE A 161 15.78 8.84 -0.18
CA PHE A 161 16.71 8.13 -1.04
C PHE A 161 16.69 8.73 -2.45
N GLU A 162 17.83 9.23 -2.92
CA GLU A 162 17.97 9.83 -4.27
C GLU A 162 16.90 10.90 -4.58
N GLY A 163 16.57 11.72 -3.57
CA GLY A 163 15.58 12.81 -3.70
C GLY A 163 14.11 12.35 -3.60
N LEU A 164 13.84 11.06 -3.42
CA LEU A 164 12.51 10.51 -3.22
C LEU A 164 12.31 10.13 -1.75
N LEU A 165 11.15 10.50 -1.20
CA LEU A 165 10.80 10.21 0.18
C LEU A 165 9.87 9.01 0.24
N PHE A 166 10.30 7.94 0.91
CA PHE A 166 9.52 6.71 1.06
C PHE A 166 9.11 6.49 2.51
N PRO A 167 7.92 5.94 2.79
CA PRO A 167 7.57 5.53 4.14
C PRO A 167 8.43 4.34 4.56
N LYS A 168 9.07 4.45 5.73
CA LYS A 168 9.89 3.41 6.36
C LYS A 168 9.11 2.58 7.36
N SER A 169 8.11 3.18 8.03
CA SER A 169 7.22 2.49 8.94
C SER A 169 5.78 2.96 8.73
N ARG A 170 4.83 2.03 8.87
CA ARG A 170 3.40 2.32 8.72
C ARG A 170 2.59 1.48 9.68
N ILE A 171 1.49 2.03 10.17
CA ILE A 171 0.55 1.34 11.07
C ILE A 171 -0.84 1.43 10.45
N SER A 172 -1.55 0.30 10.39
CA SER A 172 -2.94 0.23 9.96
C SER A 172 -3.84 -0.10 11.14
N TYR A 173 -4.87 0.71 11.33
CA TYR A 173 -5.96 0.47 12.27
C TYR A 173 -7.21 0.04 11.52
N ARG A 174 -7.97 -0.86 12.14
CA ARG A 174 -9.39 -1.03 11.82
C ARG A 174 -10.17 0.05 12.54
N LEU A 175 -11.11 0.69 11.85
CA LEU A 175 -12.00 1.68 12.45
C LEU A 175 -13.42 1.12 12.61
N GLN A 176 -14.09 1.56 13.65
CA GLN A 176 -15.54 1.45 13.80
C GLN A 176 -16.25 2.41 12.81
N GLU A 177 -17.56 2.23 12.61
CA GLU A 177 -18.34 3.11 11.73
C GLU A 177 -18.30 4.59 12.13
N ASN A 178 -18.13 4.87 13.43
CA ASN A 178 -18.01 6.23 13.96
C ASN A 178 -16.60 6.84 13.81
N GLY A 179 -15.66 6.12 13.17
CA GLY A 179 -14.28 6.54 12.93
C GLY A 179 -13.31 6.33 14.11
N GLN A 180 -13.78 5.78 15.23
CA GLN A 180 -12.89 5.41 16.34
C GLN A 180 -12.05 4.18 16.00
N ILE A 181 -10.82 4.11 16.51
CA ILE A 181 -9.98 2.93 16.40
C ILE A 181 -10.69 1.77 17.09
N GLU A 182 -10.88 0.67 16.35
CA GLU A 182 -11.34 -0.60 16.89
C GLU A 182 -10.14 -1.40 17.42
N TYR A 183 -9.15 -1.65 16.55
CA TYR A 183 -7.91 -2.34 16.91
C TYR A 183 -6.78 -2.05 15.92
N LEU A 184 -5.54 -2.34 16.35
CA LEU A 184 -4.35 -2.38 15.49
C LEU A 184 -4.47 -3.57 14.54
N ARG A 185 -4.56 -3.34 13.23
CA ARG A 185 -4.65 -4.42 12.24
C ARG A 185 -3.30 -4.85 11.72
N ALA A 186 -2.40 -3.91 11.46
CA ALA A 186 -1.11 -4.23 10.86
C ALA A 186 -0.01 -3.23 11.20
N GLU A 187 1.22 -3.72 11.24
CA GLU A 187 2.44 -2.93 11.18
C GLU A 187 3.23 -3.30 9.93
N TYR A 188 3.82 -2.29 9.29
CA TYR A 188 4.67 -2.46 8.12
C TYR A 188 6.00 -1.78 8.36
N ARG A 189 7.10 -2.46 8.00
CA ARG A 189 8.44 -1.87 7.97
C ARG A 189 9.06 -2.08 6.61
N TYR A 190 9.73 -1.06 6.11
CA TYR A 190 10.41 -1.07 4.82
C TYR A 190 11.88 -0.78 5.06
N ALA A 191 12.74 -1.49 4.34
CA ALA A 191 14.18 -1.38 4.47
C ALA A 191 14.89 -1.66 3.15
N ASP A 192 16.21 -1.45 3.12
CA ASP A 192 17.09 -1.82 2.01
C ASP A 192 16.67 -1.22 0.66
N PHE A 193 16.20 0.04 0.69
CA PHE A 193 15.83 0.77 -0.50
C PHE A 193 17.02 0.92 -1.44
N ASN A 194 16.82 0.54 -2.70
CA ASN A 194 17.78 0.78 -3.76
C ASN A 194 17.03 1.22 -5.02
N VAL A 195 17.24 2.47 -5.41
CA VAL A 195 16.67 3.06 -6.62
C VAL A 195 17.77 3.22 -7.66
N LYS A 196 17.53 2.68 -8.85
CA LYS A 196 18.37 2.95 -10.03
C LYS A 196 17.64 3.94 -10.91
N LEU A 197 18.08 5.18 -10.90
CA LEU A 197 17.58 6.22 -11.79
C LEU A 197 18.13 6.02 -13.20
N ARG A 198 17.31 6.29 -14.22
CA ARG A 198 17.80 6.39 -15.59
C ARG A 198 18.72 7.60 -15.64
N LYS A 199 20.00 7.41 -15.97
CA LYS A 199 20.89 8.54 -16.29
C LYS A 199 20.30 9.26 -17.49
N THR A 200 19.89 10.51 -17.30
CA THR A 200 19.53 11.39 -18.40
C THR A 200 20.80 11.61 -19.24
N PRO A 201 20.77 11.40 -20.57
CA PRO A 201 21.91 11.70 -21.44
C PRO A 201 22.25 13.19 -21.45
#